data_AF-A0A815DW91-F1
#
_entry.id   AF-A0A815DW91-F1
#
_cell.length_a   1.000
_cell.length_b   1.000
_cell.length_c   1.000
_cell.angle_alpha   90.00
_cell.angle_beta   90.00
_cell.angle_gamma   90.00
#
_symmetry.space_group_name_H-M   'P 1'
#
loop_
_entity.id
_entity.type
_entity.pdbx_description
1 polymer ?
#
loop_
_entity_poly.entity_id
_entity_poly.type
_entity_poly.pdbx_seq_one_letter_code
_entity_poly.pdbx_strand_id
1 'polypeptide(L)'
;LVVPRRLPPQFCIMLRNVAPDLDTSQLLMELQQVYRDIINASRIFNKDNGQTTLVRLDIQSVKIIDELLRKKFVYLYHSRHPVSECKICGLEVDDLKKHREEDCDNLSKCVRCNDSHDSNDNRCPTIKSYRSILTKQLLRTTETKQDKDKGTVFQHNNNDFPPMDAMVNINRYNRNGWVDRNNDERLSRLEKNVGERGEEINRLLKVAEQHDEQLRQMQHVIQHQQTRLEQYAQNLTLLNVDIKFYNEFLGQFITPVCQAMLEIIPALVNKQTLNTDTTASLISLYDKLAD
;
A
#
# COMPACT_ATOMS: atom_id res chain seq x y z
N LEU A 1 -14.78 -9.81 -14.34
CA LEU A 1 -13.36 -9.93 -13.92
C LEU A 1 -13.23 -9.26 -12.57
N VAL A 2 -13.02 -10.03 -11.50
CA VAL A 2 -12.84 -9.50 -10.15
C VAL A 2 -11.47 -8.82 -10.10
N VAL A 3 -11.43 -7.50 -9.98
CA VAL A 3 -10.17 -6.77 -9.80
C VAL A 3 -9.71 -6.99 -8.37
N PRO A 4 -8.52 -7.57 -8.14
CA PRO A 4 -8.02 -7.80 -6.79
C PRO A 4 -7.95 -6.47 -6.03
N ARG A 5 -8.55 -6.43 -4.82
CA ARG A 5 -8.64 -5.20 -3.98
C ARG A 5 -7.29 -4.66 -3.54
N ARG A 6 -6.24 -5.50 -3.57
CA ARG A 6 -4.86 -5.09 -3.32
C ARG A 6 -4.00 -5.71 -4.40
N LEU A 7 -3.18 -4.88 -5.03
CA LEU A 7 -2.16 -5.39 -5.91
C LEU A 7 -1.15 -6.20 -5.09
N PRO A 8 -0.61 -7.30 -5.65
CA PRO A 8 0.42 -8.07 -4.99
C PRO A 8 1.57 -7.17 -4.50
N PRO A 9 2.28 -7.52 -3.40
CA PRO A 9 3.34 -6.70 -2.82
C PRO A 9 4.43 -6.28 -3.80
N GLN A 10 4.63 -7.04 -4.88
CA GLN A 10 5.54 -6.72 -5.98
C GLN A 10 5.18 -5.46 -6.80
N PHE A 11 3.99 -4.90 -6.60
CA PHE A 11 3.51 -3.67 -7.25
C PHE A 11 3.61 -2.43 -6.33
N CYS A 12 4.30 -2.53 -5.19
CA CYS A 12 4.59 -1.35 -4.37
C CYS A 12 5.59 -0.42 -5.06
N ILE A 13 5.41 0.88 -4.87
CA ILE A 13 6.38 1.89 -5.30
C ILE A 13 7.31 2.22 -4.15
N MET A 14 8.60 2.34 -4.42
CA MET A 14 9.61 2.70 -3.43
C MET A 14 10.05 4.14 -3.65
N LEU A 15 9.69 5.03 -2.73
CA LEU A 15 10.25 6.38 -2.67
C LEU A 15 11.60 6.33 -1.96
N ARG A 16 12.58 7.01 -2.53
CA ARG A 16 13.93 7.13 -1.98
C ARG A 16 14.23 8.57 -1.56
N ASN A 17 15.27 8.72 -0.75
CA ASN A 17 15.72 10.01 -0.21
C ASN A 17 14.65 10.76 0.56
N VAL A 18 13.73 10.04 1.19
CA VAL A 18 12.77 10.64 2.11
C VAL A 18 13.50 10.88 3.42
N ALA A 19 13.65 12.13 3.83
CA ALA A 19 14.36 12.51 5.04
C ALA A 19 13.85 11.68 6.24
N PRO A 20 14.75 11.14 7.10
CA PRO A 20 14.38 10.16 8.13
C PRO A 20 13.44 10.75 9.19
N ASP A 21 13.58 12.04 9.46
CA ASP A 21 12.77 12.88 10.33
C ASP A 21 11.37 13.19 9.78
N LEU A 22 11.13 12.97 8.49
CA LEU A 22 9.81 13.19 7.90
C LEU A 22 8.80 12.13 8.36
N ASP A 23 7.69 12.59 8.93
CA ASP A 23 6.56 11.73 9.33
C ASP A 23 5.91 11.08 8.10
N THR A 24 5.87 9.76 8.08
CA THR A 24 5.24 8.96 7.03
C THR A 24 3.73 9.18 6.96
N SER A 25 3.08 9.56 8.06
CA SER A 25 1.64 9.84 8.10
C SER A 25 1.33 11.14 7.36
N GLN A 26 2.14 12.16 7.60
CA GLN A 26 2.05 13.44 6.90
C GLN A 26 2.37 13.28 5.41
N LEU A 27 3.43 12.53 5.08
CA LEU A 27 3.79 12.15 3.71
C LEU A 27 2.63 11.46 2.98
N LEU A 28 1.96 10.51 3.64
CA LEU A 28 0.82 9.79 3.07
C LEU A 28 -0.33 10.74 2.75
N MET A 29 -0.67 11.65 3.67
CA MET A 29 -1.75 12.61 3.46
C MET A 29 -1.51 13.50 2.23
N GLU A 30 -0.29 14.00 2.05
CA GLU A 30 0.04 14.81 0.86
C GLU A 30 -0.03 14.02 -0.43
N LEU A 31 0.55 12.82 -0.43
CA LEU A 31 0.48 11.91 -1.57
C LEU A 31 -0.96 11.59 -1.93
N GLN A 32 -1.86 11.43 -0.96
CA GLN A 32 -3.29 11.17 -1.18
C GLN A 32 -4.07 12.36 -1.74
N GLN A 33 -3.62 13.61 -1.52
CA GLN A 33 -4.23 14.78 -2.16
C GLN A 33 -4.08 14.73 -3.68
N VAL A 34 -2.94 14.24 -4.17
CA VAL A 34 -2.64 14.12 -5.60
C VAL A 34 -3.07 12.77 -6.16
N TYR A 35 -2.83 11.69 -5.40
CA TYR A 35 -3.04 10.31 -5.81
C TYR A 35 -3.91 9.57 -4.76
N ARG A 36 -5.23 9.71 -4.89
CA ARG A 36 -6.22 9.15 -3.94
C ARG A 36 -6.13 7.63 -3.74
N ASP A 37 -5.56 6.91 -4.70
CA ASP A 37 -5.45 5.44 -4.67
C ASP A 37 -4.23 4.93 -3.88
N ILE A 38 -3.43 5.81 -3.27
CA ILE A 38 -2.37 5.41 -2.34
C ILE A 38 -3.00 5.06 -0.99
N ILE A 39 -2.89 3.81 -0.58
CA ILE A 39 -3.52 3.28 0.63
C ILE A 39 -2.65 3.54 1.85
N ASN A 40 -1.33 3.34 1.71
CA ASN A 40 -0.41 3.34 2.83
C ASN A 40 0.99 3.79 2.42
N ALA A 41 1.72 4.37 3.36
CA ALA A 41 3.14 4.67 3.26
C ALA A 41 3.84 4.12 4.49
N SER A 42 4.85 3.27 4.30
CA SER A 42 5.60 2.65 5.38
C SER A 42 7.09 2.83 5.18
N ARG A 43 7.79 3.34 6.20
CA ARG A 43 9.24 3.46 6.16
C ARG A 43 9.87 2.08 6.34
N ILE A 44 10.88 1.77 5.54
CA ILE A 44 11.65 0.54 5.73
C ILE A 44 12.68 0.80 6.84
N PHE A 45 12.80 -0.14 7.77
CA PHE A 45 13.80 -0.09 8.83
C PHE A 45 14.99 -0.98 8.47
N ASN A 46 16.19 -0.52 8.80
CA ASN A 46 17.38 -1.37 8.73
C ASN A 46 17.33 -2.44 9.84
N LYS A 47 18.20 -3.45 9.75
CA LYS A 47 18.35 -4.51 10.77
C LYS A 47 18.64 -3.97 12.17
N ASP A 48 19.25 -2.79 12.25
CA ASP A 48 19.58 -2.10 13.51
C ASP A 48 18.44 -1.18 14.00
N ASN A 49 17.23 -1.31 13.46
CA ASN A 49 16.09 -0.41 13.65
C ASN A 49 16.36 1.07 13.29
N GLY A 50 17.47 1.36 12.61
CA GLY A 50 17.74 2.68 12.06
C GLY A 50 16.69 3.04 11.00
N GLN A 51 16.14 4.25 11.10
CA GLN A 51 15.27 4.82 10.07
C GLN A 51 16.06 4.92 8.76
N THR A 52 15.53 4.33 7.69
CA THR A 52 16.12 4.48 6.35
C THR A 52 15.46 5.62 5.60
N THR A 53 16.10 6.08 4.54
CA THR A 53 15.53 7.07 3.60
C THR A 53 14.52 6.47 2.62
N LEU A 54 14.15 5.19 2.80
CA LEU A 54 13.26 4.46 1.91
C LEU A 54 11.85 4.40 2.50
N VAL A 55 10.87 4.81 1.70
CA VAL A 55 9.45 4.69 2.03
C VAL A 55 8.77 3.85 0.95
N ARG A 56 8.10 2.79 1.39
CA ARG A 56 7.27 1.94 0.55
C ARG A 56 5.85 2.52 0.49
N LEU A 57 5.35 2.70 -0.72
CA LEU A 57 3.97 3.07 -1.00
C LEU A 57 3.16 1.85 -1.44
N ASP A 58 2.06 1.60 -0.76
CA ASP A 58 1.07 0.61 -1.18
C ASP A 58 -0.03 1.32 -1.98
N ILE A 59 -0.17 0.96 -3.25
CA ILE A 59 -1.07 1.61 -4.20
C ILE A 59 -2.12 0.61 -4.66
N GLN A 60 -3.38 1.02 -4.68
CA GLN A 60 -4.50 0.17 -5.09
C GLN A 60 -4.62 0.05 -6.62
N SER A 61 -4.29 1.14 -7.32
CA SER A 61 -4.60 1.33 -8.73
C SER A 61 -3.37 1.17 -9.60
N VAL A 62 -3.44 0.23 -10.56
CA VAL A 62 -2.40 0.01 -11.57
C VAL A 62 -2.17 1.27 -12.41
N LYS A 63 -3.24 2.05 -12.67
CA LYS A 63 -3.15 3.29 -13.45
C LYS A 63 -2.23 4.31 -12.78
N ILE A 64 -2.32 4.44 -11.46
CA ILE A 64 -1.47 5.35 -10.68
C ILE A 64 -0.03 4.82 -10.65
N ILE A 65 0.17 3.51 -10.53
CA ILE A 65 1.51 2.92 -10.63
C ILE A 65 2.13 3.22 -11.99
N ASP A 66 1.41 2.99 -13.08
CA ASP A 66 1.89 3.28 -14.44
C ASP A 66 2.17 4.78 -14.62
N GLU A 67 1.32 5.65 -14.07
CA GLU A 67 1.52 7.09 -14.11
C GLU A 67 2.77 7.52 -13.32
N LEU A 68 2.97 7.00 -12.11
CA LEU A 68 4.13 7.28 -11.28
C LEU A 68 5.42 6.76 -11.92
N LEU A 69 5.38 5.55 -12.48
CA LEU A 69 6.51 4.97 -13.23
C LEU A 69 6.80 5.75 -14.51
N ARG A 70 5.77 6.28 -15.19
CA ARG A 70 5.92 7.14 -16.38
C ARG A 70 6.48 8.51 -16.02
N LYS A 71 6.03 9.10 -14.91
CA LYS A 71 6.53 10.38 -14.38
C LYS A 71 7.94 10.26 -13.81
N LYS A 72 8.33 9.07 -13.34
CA LYS A 72 9.66 8.71 -12.80
C LYS A 72 10.07 9.44 -11.50
N PHE A 73 9.36 10.49 -11.11
CA PHE A 73 9.56 11.21 -9.84
C PHE A 73 8.23 11.69 -9.27
N VAL A 74 8.24 12.03 -7.98
CA VAL A 74 7.14 12.67 -7.25
C VAL A 74 7.68 13.91 -6.55
N TYR A 75 6.91 15.00 -6.57
CA TYR A 75 7.24 16.20 -5.81
C TYR A 75 6.55 16.18 -4.45
N LEU A 76 7.32 16.40 -3.38
CA LEU A 76 6.87 16.48 -1.99
C LEU A 76 7.56 17.66 -1.32
N TYR A 77 6.82 18.59 -0.71
CA TYR A 77 7.40 19.81 -0.09
C TYR A 77 8.45 20.52 -0.97
N HIS A 78 8.18 20.65 -2.27
CA HIS A 78 9.11 21.21 -3.27
C HIS A 78 10.41 20.41 -3.52
N SER A 79 10.53 19.23 -2.90
CA SER A 79 11.62 18.28 -3.12
C SER A 79 11.22 17.21 -4.13
N ARG A 80 12.15 16.86 -5.00
CA ARG A 80 11.96 15.85 -6.05
C ARG A 80 12.41 14.49 -5.53
N HIS A 81 11.52 13.51 -5.52
CA HIS A 81 11.79 12.15 -5.09
C HIS A 81 11.69 11.17 -6.26
N PRO A 82 12.78 10.47 -6.64
CA PRO A 82 12.76 9.52 -7.73
C PRO A 82 11.97 8.25 -7.36
N VAL A 83 11.27 7.72 -8.36
CA VAL A 83 10.44 6.50 -8.30
C VAL A 83 11.23 5.27 -8.80
N SER A 84 12.33 5.47 -9.55
CA SER A 84 13.17 4.40 -10.10
C SER A 84 14.67 4.75 -10.16
N GLU A 85 15.54 3.74 -10.04
CA GLU A 85 17.00 3.83 -10.23
C GLU A 85 17.48 2.91 -11.37
N CYS A 86 18.64 3.19 -12.00
CA CYS A 86 19.28 2.23 -12.92
C CYS A 86 19.60 0.96 -12.13
N LYS A 87 19.03 -0.19 -12.51
CA LYS A 87 19.30 -1.47 -11.83
C LYS A 87 20.76 -1.92 -11.93
N ILE A 88 21.52 -1.32 -12.84
CA ILE A 88 22.92 -1.65 -13.13
C ILE A 88 23.84 -0.84 -12.21
N CYS A 89 23.69 0.50 -12.19
CA CYS A 89 24.60 1.39 -11.46
C CYS A 89 24.03 2.00 -10.17
N GLY A 90 22.73 1.83 -9.87
CA GLY A 90 22.09 2.39 -8.68
C GLY A 90 21.96 3.91 -8.66
N LEU A 91 22.32 4.61 -9.75
CA LEU A 91 22.14 6.06 -9.85
C LEU A 91 20.66 6.40 -10.06
N GLU A 92 20.28 7.53 -9.49
CA GLU A 92 19.00 8.18 -9.73
C GLU A 92 18.98 8.74 -11.13
N VAL A 93 18.00 8.31 -11.93
CA VAL A 93 17.94 8.76 -13.32
C VAL A 93 16.56 9.08 -13.81
N ASP A 94 16.52 10.21 -14.50
CA ASP A 94 15.35 10.80 -15.12
C ASP A 94 14.94 10.07 -16.39
N ASP A 95 15.86 9.35 -17.02
CA ASP A 95 15.53 8.49 -18.14
C ASP A 95 16.42 7.25 -18.20
N LEU A 96 15.86 6.11 -17.80
CA LEU A 96 16.53 4.81 -17.81
C LEU A 96 17.07 4.45 -19.20
N LYS A 97 16.38 4.85 -20.28
CA LYS A 97 16.79 4.47 -21.64
C LYS A 97 17.99 5.30 -22.10
N LYS A 98 17.91 6.63 -21.98
CA LYS A 98 19.06 7.52 -22.24
C LYS A 98 20.23 7.21 -21.32
N HIS A 99 19.98 7.05 -20.03
CA HIS A 99 21.02 6.71 -19.08
C HIS A 99 21.72 5.41 -19.45
N ARG A 100 20.99 4.38 -19.89
CA ARG A 100 21.62 3.13 -20.34
C ARG A 100 22.52 3.33 -21.56
N GLU A 101 22.11 4.19 -22.49
CA GLU A 101 22.83 4.47 -23.74
C GLU A 101 24.02 5.43 -23.55
N GLU A 102 23.95 6.37 -22.61
CA GLU A 102 24.92 7.47 -22.46
C GLU A 102 25.85 7.32 -21.25
N ASP A 103 25.37 6.77 -20.12
CA ASP A 103 26.04 6.92 -18.80
C ASP A 103 26.16 5.61 -17.96
N CYS A 104 25.23 4.65 -18.07
CA CYS A 104 25.15 3.47 -17.21
C CYS A 104 26.20 2.41 -17.60
N ASP A 105 26.58 2.34 -18.89
CA ASP A 105 27.60 1.40 -19.40
C ASP A 105 29.04 1.76 -18.95
N ASN A 106 29.27 2.98 -18.43
CA ASN A 106 30.56 3.38 -17.89
C ASN A 106 30.82 2.90 -16.45
N LEU A 107 29.81 2.36 -15.77
CA LEU A 107 29.98 1.65 -14.49
C LEU A 107 30.42 0.22 -14.74
N SER A 108 31.70 0.08 -15.08
CA SER A 108 32.44 -1.18 -15.09
C SER A 108 32.61 -1.79 -13.68
N LYS A 109 31.86 -1.36 -12.67
CA LYS A 109 32.01 -1.78 -11.27
C LYS A 109 30.66 -2.00 -10.59
N CYS A 110 30.51 -3.15 -9.96
CA CYS A 110 29.35 -3.59 -9.19
C CYS A 110 29.16 -2.69 -7.96
N VAL A 111 27.96 -2.13 -7.78
CA VAL A 111 27.63 -1.22 -6.66
C VAL A 111 27.82 -1.88 -5.29
N ARG A 112 27.74 -3.22 -5.22
CA ARG A 112 27.75 -3.98 -3.96
C ARG A 112 29.14 -4.41 -3.51
N CYS A 113 30.11 -4.48 -4.42
CA CYS A 113 31.46 -4.96 -4.10
C CYS A 113 32.58 -4.23 -4.87
N ASN A 114 32.24 -3.20 -5.64
CA ASN A 114 33.14 -2.37 -6.44
C ASN A 114 34.01 -3.11 -7.48
N ASP A 115 33.70 -4.38 -7.76
CA ASP A 115 34.41 -5.23 -8.72
C ASP A 115 33.81 -5.19 -10.11
N SER A 116 34.56 -5.62 -11.14
CA SER A 116 34.14 -5.45 -12.54
C SER A 116 33.12 -6.47 -13.05
N HIS A 117 31.87 -6.29 -12.65
CA HIS A 117 30.71 -7.06 -13.09
C HIS A 117 29.40 -6.30 -12.80
N ASP A 118 28.29 -6.79 -13.35
CA ASP A 118 26.96 -6.23 -13.10
C ASP A 118 26.51 -6.47 -11.65
N SER A 119 25.78 -5.53 -11.05
CA SER A 119 25.36 -5.57 -9.64
C SER A 119 24.46 -6.76 -9.27
N ASN A 120 23.87 -7.43 -10.26
CA ASN A 120 23.08 -8.67 -10.10
C ASN A 120 23.79 -9.93 -10.61
N ASP A 121 25.05 -9.83 -11.05
CA ASP A 121 25.83 -10.96 -11.54
C ASP A 121 26.12 -11.97 -10.41
N ASN A 122 26.10 -13.26 -10.75
CA ASN A 122 26.48 -14.34 -9.83
C ASN A 122 27.97 -14.31 -9.46
N ARG A 123 28.77 -13.54 -10.21
CA ARG A 123 30.16 -13.22 -9.86
C ARG A 123 30.27 -12.32 -8.63
N CYS A 124 29.21 -11.59 -8.25
CA CYS A 124 29.23 -10.76 -7.05
C CYS A 124 29.23 -11.61 -5.78
N PRO A 125 30.26 -11.52 -4.90
CA PRO A 125 30.31 -12.28 -3.65
C PRO A 125 29.12 -11.96 -2.73
N THR A 126 28.62 -10.72 -2.76
CA THR A 126 27.45 -10.28 -1.99
C THR A 126 26.15 -10.90 -2.50
N ILE A 127 25.96 -11.02 -3.82
CA ILE A 127 24.80 -11.72 -4.41
C ILE A 127 24.87 -13.21 -4.12
N LYS A 128 26.06 -13.81 -4.28
CA LYS A 128 26.29 -15.23 -4.05
C LYS A 128 26.00 -15.61 -2.59
N SER A 129 26.46 -14.81 -1.62
CA SER A 129 26.16 -15.04 -0.20
C SER A 129 24.68 -14.88 0.10
N TYR A 130 24.03 -13.83 -0.40
CA TYR A 130 22.60 -13.58 -0.22
C TYR A 130 21.74 -14.73 -0.77
N ARG A 131 22.02 -15.19 -1.99
CA ARG A 131 21.34 -16.34 -2.59
C ARG A 131 21.57 -17.61 -1.77
N SER A 132 22.80 -17.86 -1.32
CA SER A 132 23.09 -19.05 -0.50
C SER A 132 22.32 -19.08 0.82
N ILE A 133 22.08 -17.91 1.44
CA ILE A 133 21.30 -17.79 2.67
C ILE A 133 19.82 -18.09 2.40
N LEU A 134 19.26 -17.51 1.34
CA LEU A 134 17.88 -17.77 0.93
C LEU A 134 17.64 -19.24 0.58
N THR A 135 18.55 -19.85 -0.19
CA THR A 135 18.46 -21.27 -0.55
C THR A 135 18.60 -22.16 0.69
N LYS A 136 19.51 -21.83 1.62
CA LYS A 136 19.62 -22.57 2.90
C LYS A 136 18.35 -22.48 3.74
N GLN A 137 17.67 -21.34 3.77
CA GLN A 137 16.39 -21.20 4.49
C GLN A 137 15.29 -22.04 3.85
N LEU A 138 15.21 -22.07 2.52
CA LEU A 138 14.24 -22.89 1.77
C LEU A 138 14.49 -24.39 1.94
N LEU A 139 15.76 -24.81 1.99
CA LEU A 139 16.13 -26.21 2.21
C LEU A 139 15.98 -26.65 3.68
N ARG A 140 16.09 -25.72 4.64
CA ARG A 140 15.82 -26.01 6.06
C ARG A 140 14.35 -26.22 6.36
N THR A 141 13.44 -25.55 5.64
CA THR A 141 11.99 -25.75 5.81
C THR A 141 11.52 -27.16 5.41
N THR A 142 12.30 -27.91 4.65
CA THR A 142 12.02 -29.31 4.30
C THR A 142 12.55 -30.34 5.31
N GLU A 143 13.40 -29.94 6.28
CA GLU A 143 14.06 -30.89 7.20
C GLU A 143 13.51 -30.90 8.63
N THR A 144 12.61 -30.00 9.01
CA THR A 144 12.04 -30.03 10.37
C THR A 144 10.85 -30.98 10.48
N LYS A 145 11.15 -32.28 10.55
CA LYS A 145 10.53 -33.30 11.42
C LYS A 145 11.33 -34.62 11.33
N GLN A 146 12.62 -34.56 11.65
CA GLN A 146 13.35 -35.76 12.11
C GLN A 146 13.97 -35.46 13.47
N ASP A 147 13.39 -36.15 14.45
CA ASP A 147 14.00 -36.69 15.66
C ASP A 147 15.04 -35.83 16.40
N LYS A 148 14.57 -35.26 17.51
CA LYS A 148 15.38 -35.16 18.71
C LYS A 148 15.66 -36.57 19.23
N ASP A 149 16.66 -37.25 18.69
CA ASP A 149 17.36 -38.24 19.50
C ASP A 149 18.81 -38.43 19.07
N LYS A 150 19.68 -38.17 20.04
CA LYS A 150 21.10 -38.53 20.14
C LYS A 150 22.05 -37.91 19.12
N GLY A 151 22.90 -37.03 19.64
CA GLY A 151 24.07 -36.54 18.94
C GLY A 151 24.98 -37.71 18.52
N THR A 152 25.23 -37.79 17.23
CA THR A 152 26.43 -38.42 16.70
C THR A 152 27.15 -37.41 15.83
N VAL A 153 28.37 -37.09 16.25
CA VAL A 153 29.38 -36.45 15.43
C VAL A 153 29.54 -37.32 14.19
N PHE A 154 29.34 -36.77 12.99
CA PHE A 154 29.72 -37.44 11.75
C PHE A 154 31.25 -37.57 11.71
N GLN A 155 31.76 -38.68 12.25
CA GLN A 155 33.10 -39.16 11.94
C GLN A 155 33.00 -40.06 10.72
N HIS A 156 33.52 -39.60 9.58
CA HIS A 156 33.80 -40.48 8.46
C HIS A 156 34.95 -41.41 8.87
N ASN A 157 34.63 -42.70 9.04
CA ASN A 157 35.61 -43.74 9.26
C ASN A 157 35.98 -44.34 7.89
N ASN A 158 37.24 -44.25 7.49
CA ASN A 158 37.72 -44.70 6.17
C ASN A 158 37.70 -46.23 5.98
N ASN A 159 37.12 -46.98 6.93
CA ASN A 159 37.02 -48.44 6.90
C ASN A 159 35.62 -48.96 6.53
N ASP A 160 34.65 -48.08 6.23
CA ASP A 160 33.27 -48.48 5.87
C ASP A 160 33.09 -48.85 4.39
N PHE A 161 34.18 -48.89 3.61
CA PHE A 161 34.15 -49.47 2.27
C PHE A 161 34.60 -50.93 2.32
N PRO A 162 33.71 -51.91 2.00
CA PRO A 162 34.15 -53.29 1.87
C PRO A 162 35.17 -53.41 0.74
N PRO A 163 36.21 -54.26 0.88
CA PRO A 163 37.16 -54.53 -0.19
C PRO A 163 36.43 -55.08 -1.43
N MET A 164 36.84 -54.62 -2.61
CA MET A 164 36.21 -54.87 -3.92
C MET A 164 36.04 -56.35 -4.29
N ASP A 165 36.62 -57.29 -3.54
CA ASP A 165 36.52 -58.73 -3.79
C ASP A 165 35.25 -59.40 -3.21
N ALA A 166 34.42 -58.67 -2.45
CA ALA A 166 33.17 -59.23 -1.89
C ALA A 166 31.97 -59.22 -2.86
N MET A 167 32.15 -58.79 -4.12
CA MET A 167 31.06 -58.52 -5.06
C MET A 167 30.62 -59.75 -5.90
N VAL A 168 30.80 -60.97 -5.37
CA VAL A 168 30.36 -62.21 -6.03
C VAL A 168 29.54 -63.07 -5.06
N ASN A 169 28.32 -62.63 -4.66
CA ASN A 169 27.20 -63.53 -4.32
C ASN A 169 25.87 -62.84 -3.90
N ILE A 170 25.49 -61.71 -4.49
CA ILE A 170 24.21 -61.04 -4.16
C ILE A 170 23.07 -61.57 -5.05
N ASN A 171 22.83 -62.88 -5.07
CA ASN A 171 21.69 -63.45 -5.82
C ASN A 171 20.95 -64.60 -5.13
N ARG A 172 21.10 -64.78 -3.81
CA ARG A 172 20.41 -65.88 -3.10
C ARG A 172 19.61 -65.57 -1.83
N TYR A 173 19.53 -64.31 -1.40
CA TYR A 173 18.67 -63.94 -0.28
C TYR A 173 17.72 -62.80 -0.65
N ASN A 174 16.71 -63.11 -1.45
CA ASN A 174 15.49 -62.31 -1.42
C ASN A 174 14.27 -63.25 -1.49
N ARG A 175 13.88 -63.74 -0.31
CA ARG A 175 12.70 -64.57 -0.07
C ARG A 175 11.77 -63.80 0.87
N ASN A 176 10.99 -62.89 0.28
CA ASN A 176 9.58 -62.58 0.52
C ASN A 176 9.01 -62.78 1.95
N GLY A 177 9.13 -61.80 2.84
CA GLY A 177 8.31 -61.80 4.06
C GLY A 177 8.46 -60.61 5.01
N TRP A 178 9.61 -59.91 4.99
CA TRP A 178 9.86 -58.75 5.87
C TRP A 178 9.59 -57.39 5.21
N VAL A 179 9.54 -57.35 3.87
CA VAL A 179 9.33 -56.10 3.12
C VAL A 179 7.85 -55.71 3.10
N ASP A 180 6.92 -56.67 3.12
CA ASP A 180 5.48 -56.38 3.01
C ASP A 180 4.87 -55.78 4.29
N ARG A 181 5.22 -56.28 5.49
CA ARG A 181 4.66 -55.73 6.75
C ARG A 181 5.06 -54.28 7.02
N ASN A 182 6.29 -53.89 6.67
CA ASN A 182 6.75 -52.51 6.82
C ASN A 182 6.10 -51.57 5.80
N ASN A 183 5.69 -52.09 4.64
CA ASN A 183 4.97 -51.31 3.64
C ASN A 183 3.51 -51.10 4.06
N ASP A 184 2.85 -52.11 4.61
CA ASP A 184 1.46 -52.01 5.11
C ASP A 184 1.33 -50.99 6.26
N GLU A 185 2.25 -51.02 7.24
CA GLU A 185 2.22 -50.07 8.35
C GLU A 185 2.50 -48.63 7.88
N ARG A 186 3.38 -48.46 6.88
CA ARG A 186 3.62 -47.15 6.25
C ARG A 186 2.40 -46.68 5.46
N LEU A 187 1.70 -47.57 4.77
CA LEU A 187 0.48 -47.25 4.03
C LEU A 187 -0.63 -46.78 4.97
N SER A 188 -0.91 -47.50 6.05
CA SER A 188 -1.92 -47.10 7.03
C SER A 188 -1.60 -45.77 7.72
N ARG A 189 -0.31 -45.47 7.99
CA ARG A 189 0.10 -44.16 8.52
C ARG A 189 -0.10 -43.04 7.49
N LEU A 190 0.15 -43.31 6.21
CA LEU A 190 -0.09 -42.34 5.14
C LEU A 190 -1.57 -42.07 4.95
N GLU A 191 -2.41 -43.11 4.92
CA GLU A 191 -3.88 -42.97 4.81
C GLU A 191 -4.46 -42.14 5.95
N LYS A 192 -4.02 -42.40 7.20
CA LYS A 192 -4.43 -41.60 8.36
C LYS A 192 -4.00 -40.14 8.24
N ASN A 193 -2.74 -39.89 7.86
CA ASN A 193 -2.23 -38.52 7.68
C ASN A 193 -2.95 -37.78 6.53
N VAL A 194 -3.31 -38.47 5.46
CA VAL A 194 -4.07 -37.91 4.34
C VAL A 194 -5.50 -37.57 4.78
N GLY A 195 -6.14 -38.45 5.55
CA GLY A 195 -7.45 -38.20 6.14
C GLY A 195 -7.47 -36.97 7.05
N GLU A 196 -6.55 -36.90 8.01
CA GLU A 196 -6.41 -35.77 8.96
C GLU A 196 -6.14 -34.45 8.22
N ARG A 197 -5.30 -34.47 7.17
CA ARG A 197 -5.07 -33.29 6.32
C ARG A 197 -6.30 -32.92 5.49
N GLY A 198 -7.07 -33.89 5.01
CA GLY A 198 -8.32 -33.65 4.29
C GLY A 198 -9.37 -32.97 5.16
N GLU A 199 -9.49 -33.40 6.42
CA GLU A 199 -10.36 -32.74 7.40
C GLU A 199 -9.92 -31.30 7.69
N GLU A 200 -8.62 -31.06 7.82
CA GLU A 200 -8.08 -29.71 8.03
C GLU A 200 -8.35 -28.78 6.85
N ILE A 201 -8.17 -29.27 5.62
CA ILE A 201 -8.51 -28.51 4.41
C ILE A 201 -10.00 -28.15 4.39
N ASN A 202 -10.88 -29.09 4.76
CA ASN A 202 -12.32 -28.83 4.84
C ASN A 202 -12.68 -27.80 5.93
N ARG A 203 -11.98 -27.81 7.07
CA ARG A 203 -12.16 -26.76 8.10
C ARG A 203 -11.74 -25.39 7.58
N LEU A 204 -10.60 -25.29 6.91
CA LEU A 204 -10.11 -24.04 6.33
C LEU A 204 -11.03 -23.50 5.24
N LEU A 205 -11.60 -24.38 4.40
CA LEU A 205 -12.59 -23.99 3.40
C LEU A 205 -13.84 -23.37 4.03
N LYS A 206 -14.38 -23.95 5.10
CA LYS A 206 -15.52 -23.36 5.83
C LYS A 206 -15.21 -22.00 6.42
N VAL A 207 -14.01 -21.81 6.97
CA VAL A 207 -13.57 -20.51 7.50
C VAL A 207 -13.44 -19.48 6.37
N ALA A 208 -12.92 -19.87 5.21
CA ALA A 208 -12.85 -19.00 4.04
C ALA A 208 -14.25 -18.58 3.56
N GLU A 209 -15.21 -19.51 3.49
CA GLU A 209 -16.61 -19.20 3.14
C GLU A 209 -17.26 -18.21 4.12
N GLN A 210 -17.00 -18.36 5.43
CA GLN A 210 -17.48 -17.43 6.45
C GLN A 210 -16.88 -16.02 6.28
N HIS A 211 -15.59 -15.93 5.97
CA HIS A 211 -14.94 -14.65 5.70
C HIS A 211 -15.46 -14.00 4.42
N ASP A 212 -15.70 -14.77 3.36
CA ASP A 212 -16.30 -14.25 2.13
C ASP A 212 -17.71 -13.70 2.38
N GLU A 213 -18.50 -14.36 3.23
CA GLU A 213 -19.81 -13.85 3.63
C GLU A 213 -19.73 -12.55 4.44
N GLN A 214 -18.79 -12.46 5.40
CA GLN A 214 -18.53 -11.21 6.12
C GLN A 214 -18.11 -10.08 5.18
N LEU A 215 -17.29 -10.38 4.16
CA LEU A 215 -16.88 -9.40 3.16
C LEU A 215 -18.07 -8.92 2.31
N ARG A 216 -19.02 -9.81 1.96
CA ARG A 216 -20.26 -9.44 1.27
C ARG A 216 -21.13 -8.53 2.12
N GLN A 217 -21.30 -8.84 3.41
CA GLN A 217 -22.07 -8.01 4.33
C GLN A 217 -21.45 -6.61 4.48
N MET A 218 -20.13 -6.53 4.63
CA MET A 218 -19.43 -5.25 4.71
C MET A 218 -19.55 -4.44 3.41
N GLN A 219 -19.52 -5.10 2.24
CA GLN A 219 -19.77 -4.43 0.96
C GLN A 219 -21.16 -3.80 0.89
N HIS A 220 -22.18 -4.52 1.37
CA HIS A 220 -23.55 -3.99 1.41
C HIS A 220 -23.67 -2.75 2.31
N VAL A 221 -22.99 -2.75 3.46
CA VAL A 221 -22.95 -1.57 4.36
C VAL A 221 -22.28 -0.37 3.68
N ILE A 222 -21.15 -0.59 3.01
CA ILE A 222 -20.43 0.47 2.27
C ILE A 222 -21.33 1.06 1.18
N GLN A 223 -22.00 0.20 0.39
CA GLN A 223 -22.88 0.65 -0.68
C GLN A 223 -24.06 1.47 -0.13
N HIS A 224 -24.67 1.02 0.97
CA HIS A 224 -25.72 1.77 1.64
C HIS A 224 -25.25 3.14 2.16
N GLN A 225 -24.03 3.22 2.71
CA GLN A 225 -23.44 4.49 3.13
C GLN A 225 -23.16 5.43 1.95
N GLN A 226 -22.71 4.91 0.80
CA GLN A 226 -22.50 5.69 -0.41
C GLN A 226 -23.80 6.32 -0.91
N THR A 227 -24.89 5.55 -0.98
CA THR A 227 -26.21 6.07 -1.37
C THR A 227 -26.69 7.18 -0.44
N ARG A 228 -26.46 7.06 0.88
CA ARG A 228 -26.81 8.13 1.83
C ARG A 228 -26.00 9.40 1.60
N LEU A 229 -24.70 9.29 1.32
CA LEU A 229 -23.86 10.45 1.02
C LEU A 229 -24.29 11.17 -0.26
N GLU A 230 -24.67 10.41 -1.29
CA GLU A 230 -25.22 10.98 -2.53
C GLU A 230 -26.53 11.73 -2.29
N GLN A 231 -27.42 11.20 -1.46
CA GLN A 231 -28.64 11.90 -1.04
C GLN A 231 -28.33 13.20 -0.28
N TYR A 232 -27.36 13.18 0.65
CA TYR A 232 -26.96 14.40 1.35
C TYR A 232 -26.35 15.45 0.40
N ALA A 233 -25.55 15.02 -0.58
CA ALA A 233 -25.00 15.92 -1.58
C ALA A 233 -26.10 16.59 -2.42
N GLN A 234 -27.12 15.82 -2.83
CA GLN A 234 -28.29 16.36 -3.55
C GLN A 234 -29.07 17.37 -2.69
N ASN A 235 -29.30 17.07 -1.42
CA ASN A 235 -29.98 18.00 -0.50
C ASN A 235 -29.19 19.30 -0.31
N LEU A 236 -27.86 19.23 -0.20
CA LEU A 236 -27.00 20.41 -0.12
C LEU A 236 -27.05 21.25 -1.40
N THR A 237 -27.12 20.62 -2.57
CA THR A 237 -27.26 21.36 -3.83
C THR A 237 -28.59 22.10 -3.91
N LEU A 238 -29.70 21.51 -3.44
CA LEU A 238 -31.00 22.16 -3.37
C LEU A 238 -30.96 23.37 -2.41
N LEU A 239 -30.41 23.18 -1.21
CA LEU A 239 -30.28 24.27 -0.23
C LEU A 239 -29.43 25.44 -0.78
N ASN A 240 -28.38 25.15 -1.54
CA ASN A 240 -27.54 26.18 -2.15
C ASN A 240 -28.28 26.98 -3.23
N VAL A 241 -29.22 26.36 -3.95
CA VAL A 241 -30.10 27.06 -4.90
C VAL A 241 -31.01 28.02 -4.14
N ASP A 242 -31.62 27.58 -3.04
CA ASP A 242 -32.48 28.42 -2.21
C ASP A 242 -31.72 29.61 -1.62
N ILE A 243 -30.52 29.37 -1.07
CA ILE A 243 -29.67 30.45 -0.52
C ILE A 243 -29.33 31.49 -1.60
N LYS A 244 -28.98 31.04 -2.82
CA LYS A 244 -28.71 31.96 -3.93
C LYS A 244 -29.94 32.78 -4.29
N PHE A 245 -31.10 32.14 -4.39
CA PHE A 245 -32.36 32.83 -4.65
C PHE A 245 -32.65 33.90 -3.60
N TYR A 246 -32.50 33.59 -2.31
CA TYR A 246 -32.72 34.57 -1.24
C TYR A 246 -31.70 35.72 -1.29
N ASN A 247 -30.43 35.44 -1.56
CA ASN A 247 -29.41 36.48 -1.68
C ASN A 247 -29.69 37.42 -2.87
N GLU A 248 -30.10 36.87 -4.02
CA GLU A 248 -30.51 37.66 -5.17
C GLU A 248 -31.77 38.48 -4.87
N PHE A 249 -32.77 37.89 -4.21
CA PHE A 249 -33.99 38.58 -3.81
C PHE A 249 -33.71 39.75 -2.86
N LEU A 250 -32.91 39.51 -1.81
CA LEU A 250 -32.52 40.55 -0.85
C LEU A 250 -31.76 41.68 -1.55
N GLY A 251 -30.77 41.34 -2.40
CA GLY A 251 -29.95 42.33 -3.09
C GLY A 251 -30.70 43.13 -4.16
N GLN A 252 -31.61 42.51 -4.90
CA GLN A 252 -32.34 43.18 -5.98
C GLN A 252 -33.58 43.95 -5.51
N PHE A 253 -34.27 43.47 -4.47
CA PHE A 253 -35.54 44.06 -4.06
C PHE A 253 -35.46 44.80 -2.74
N ILE A 254 -34.85 44.20 -1.72
CA ILE A 254 -34.86 44.80 -0.37
C ILE A 254 -33.84 45.95 -0.28
N THR A 255 -32.61 45.74 -0.77
CA THR A 255 -31.55 46.76 -0.69
C THR A 255 -31.98 48.08 -1.37
N PRO A 256 -32.53 48.11 -2.60
CA PRO A 256 -32.94 49.36 -3.23
C PRO A 256 -34.11 50.05 -2.53
N VAL A 257 -35.04 49.29 -1.95
CA VAL A 257 -36.16 49.84 -1.17
C VAL A 257 -35.65 50.53 0.08
N CYS A 258 -34.77 49.87 0.84
CA CYS A 258 -34.12 50.47 2.00
C CYS A 258 -33.32 51.72 1.61
N GLN A 259 -32.55 51.66 0.53
CA GLN A 259 -31.78 52.81 0.00
C GLN A 259 -32.70 54.00 -0.33
N ALA A 260 -33.81 53.76 -1.04
CA ALA A 260 -34.77 54.79 -1.40
C ALA A 260 -35.46 55.38 -0.16
N MET A 261 -35.81 54.55 0.84
CA MET A 261 -36.37 55.04 2.10
C MET A 261 -35.37 55.93 2.86
N LEU A 262 -34.08 55.55 2.90
CA LEU A 262 -33.02 56.34 3.51
C LEU A 262 -32.80 57.69 2.80
N GLU A 263 -33.01 57.77 1.49
CA GLU A 263 -32.92 59.05 0.75
C GLU A 263 -34.14 59.96 0.97
N ILE A 264 -35.34 59.37 1.08
CA ILE A 264 -36.61 60.11 1.20
C ILE A 264 -36.81 60.68 2.61
N ILE A 265 -36.43 59.94 3.67
CA ILE A 265 -36.69 60.34 5.06
C ILE A 265 -36.05 61.70 5.41
N PRO A 266 -34.75 61.97 5.14
CA PRO A 266 -34.14 63.28 5.41
C PRO A 266 -34.78 64.41 4.60
N ALA A 267 -35.20 64.13 3.35
CA ALA A 267 -35.85 65.12 2.49
C ALA A 267 -37.26 65.51 3.01
N LEU A 268 -37.99 64.57 3.62
CA LEU A 268 -39.27 64.83 4.28
C LEU A 268 -39.08 65.62 5.58
N VAL A 269 -38.08 65.27 6.39
CA VAL A 269 -37.75 65.96 7.64
C VAL A 269 -37.38 67.42 7.39
N ASN A 270 -36.64 67.72 6.31
CA ASN A 270 -36.25 69.09 5.97
C ASN A 270 -37.39 69.95 5.38
N LYS A 271 -38.48 69.35 4.89
CA LYS A 271 -39.57 70.07 4.21
C LYS A 271 -40.78 70.39 5.08
N GLN A 272 -40.91 69.80 6.27
CA GLN A 272 -42.04 70.09 7.16
C GLN A 272 -41.56 70.77 8.44
N THR A 273 -42.23 71.86 8.84
CA THR A 273 -42.30 72.32 10.22
C THR A 273 -43.06 71.29 11.05
N LEU A 274 -42.46 70.12 11.26
CA LEU A 274 -43.03 69.04 12.05
C LEU A 274 -42.88 69.35 13.54
N ASN A 275 -43.92 69.01 14.30
CA ASN A 275 -43.90 68.97 15.75
C ASN A 275 -42.73 68.10 16.26
N THR A 276 -42.12 68.47 17.39
CA THR A 276 -40.87 67.86 17.90
C THR A 276 -40.98 66.35 18.17
N ASP A 277 -42.18 65.87 18.51
CA ASP A 277 -42.42 64.45 18.83
C ASP A 277 -42.42 63.54 17.60
N THR A 278 -42.91 64.04 16.44
CA THR A 278 -42.90 63.27 15.18
C THR A 278 -41.51 63.22 14.56
N THR A 279 -40.69 64.26 14.76
CA THR A 279 -39.29 64.27 14.30
C THR A 279 -38.43 63.27 15.07
N ALA A 280 -38.58 63.18 16.39
CA ALA A 280 -37.85 62.20 17.20
C ALA A 280 -38.17 60.74 16.82
N SER A 281 -39.45 60.46 16.51
CA SER A 281 -39.89 59.12 16.09
C SER A 281 -39.32 58.74 14.71
N LEU A 282 -39.24 59.69 13.77
CA LEU A 282 -38.67 59.47 12.44
C LEU A 282 -37.15 59.26 12.49
N ILE A 283 -36.44 60.01 13.33
CA ILE A 283 -34.98 59.85 13.53
C ILE A 283 -34.69 58.47 14.15
N SER A 284 -35.43 58.06 15.17
CA SER A 284 -35.26 56.73 15.77
C SER A 284 -35.53 55.58 14.77
N LEU A 285 -36.47 55.78 13.84
CA LEU A 285 -36.76 54.79 12.80
C LEU A 285 -35.65 54.72 11.74
N TYR A 286 -35.07 55.89 11.41
CA TYR A 286 -33.92 56.00 10.50
C TYR A 286 -32.67 55.32 11.08
N ASP A 287 -32.34 55.57 12.35
CA ASP A 287 -31.18 54.95 13.00
C ASP A 287 -31.32 53.42 13.05
N LYS A 288 -32.53 52.90 13.29
CA LYS A 288 -32.82 51.45 13.25
C LYS A 288 -32.80 50.83 11.85
N LEU A 289 -32.93 51.63 10.80
CA LEU A 289 -32.84 51.19 9.40
C LEU A 289 -31.40 51.27 8.86
N ALA A 290 -30.53 52.04 9.53
CA ALA A 290 -29.14 52.25 9.15
C ALA A 290 -28.16 51.24 9.80
N ASP A 291 -28.50 50.71 10.97
CA ASP A 291 -27.80 49.59 11.65
C ASP A 291 -28.16 48.22 11.05
#